data_AF-A0A4S5EE15-F1
#
_entry.id   AF-A0A4S5EE15-F1
#
_cell.length_a   1.000
_cell.length_b   1.000
_cell.length_c   1.000
_cell.angle_alpha   90.00
_cell.angle_beta   90.00
_cell.angle_gamma   90.00
#
_symmetry.space_group_name_H-M   'P 1'
#
loop_
_entity.id
_entity.type
_entity.pdbx_description
1 polymer ?
#
loop_
_entity_poly.entity_id
_entity_poly.type
_entity_poly.pdbx_seq_one_letter_code
_entity_poly.pdbx_strand_id
1 'polypeptide(L)' 'YARAGIQFYWRVEPSATGVPLVYTYVLDPAVQIYRVGDVHTGVIEAVAPFPVKIDLTQP' A
#
# COMPACT_ATOMS: atom_id res chain seq x y z
N TYR A 1 13.66 -3.05 1.76
CA TYR A 1 12.69 -2.15 2.41
C TYR A 1 12.72 -2.30 3.92
N ALA A 2 12.22 -3.38 4.52
CA ALA A 2 12.20 -3.56 5.98
C ALA A 2 13.59 -3.42 6.64
N ARG A 3 14.61 -4.15 6.15
CA ARG A 3 16.01 -4.03 6.64
C ARG A 3 16.62 -2.61 6.55
N ALA A 4 16.05 -1.76 5.70
CA ALA A 4 16.49 -0.38 5.53
C ALA A 4 15.63 0.63 6.34
N GLY A 5 14.70 0.15 7.17
CA GLY A 5 13.87 1.01 8.02
C GLY A 5 12.78 1.80 7.30
N ILE A 6 12.40 1.41 6.07
CA ILE A 6 11.36 2.15 5.32
C ILE A 6 10.00 1.90 5.96
N GLN A 7 9.42 2.95 6.56
CA GLN A 7 8.22 2.85 7.38
C GLN A 7 6.96 2.41 6.60
N PHE A 8 6.80 2.87 5.37
CA PHE A 8 5.63 2.61 4.54
C PHE A 8 6.05 1.89 3.25
N TYR A 9 5.44 0.74 2.99
CA TYR A 9 5.69 -0.05 1.79
C TYR A 9 4.37 -0.36 1.12
N TRP A 10 4.23 0.00 -0.15
CA TRP A 10 3.04 -0.24 -0.94
C TRP A 10 3.38 -1.20 -2.07
N ARG A 11 2.58 -2.25 -2.22
CA ARG A 11 2.74 -3.26 -3.27
C ARG A 11 1.54 -3.18 -4.21
N VAL A 12 1.82 -2.95 -5.49
CA VAL A 12 0.81 -2.87 -6.55
C VAL A 12 0.87 -4.15 -7.38
N GLU A 13 -0.25 -4.85 -7.49
CA GLU A 13 -0.35 -6.11 -8.23
C GLU A 13 -1.46 -6.04 -9.28
N PRO A 14 -1.24 -6.57 -10.50
CA PRO A 14 -2.32 -6.69 -11.48
C PRO A 14 -3.39 -7.67 -10.96
N SER A 15 -4.64 -7.45 -11.36
CA SER A 15 -5.76 -8.34 -11.03
C SER A 15 -6.46 -8.85 -12.29
N ALA A 16 -7.27 -9.90 -12.14
CA ALA A 16 -8.07 -10.45 -13.24
C ALA A 16 -9.14 -9.48 -13.78
N THR A 17 -9.53 -8.46 -13.01
CA THR A 17 -10.52 -7.46 -13.44
C THR A 17 -9.90 -6.30 -14.22
N GLY A 18 -8.56 -6.26 -14.37
CA GLY A 18 -7.84 -5.17 -15.02
C GLY A 18 -7.58 -3.96 -14.13
N VAL A 19 -8.29 -3.84 -12.98
CA VAL A 19 -8.02 -2.82 -11.97
C VAL A 19 -6.97 -3.36 -10.98
N PRO A 20 -5.85 -2.68 -10.75
CA PRO A 20 -4.80 -3.19 -9.87
C PRO A 20 -5.24 -3.26 -8.40
N LEU A 21 -4.66 -4.19 -7.65
CA LEU A 21 -4.76 -4.27 -6.21
C LEU A 21 -3.57 -3.54 -5.57
N VAL A 22 -3.84 -2.72 -4.56
CA VAL A 22 -2.78 -2.04 -3.80
C VAL A 22 -2.83 -2.47 -2.35
N TYR A 23 -1.75 -3.10 -1.91
CA TYR A 23 -1.55 -3.51 -0.52
C TYR A 23 -0.65 -2.50 0.17
N THR A 24 -1.09 -1.95 1.30
CA THR A 24 -0.26 -1.09 2.12
C THR A 24 0.29 -1.88 3.30
N TYR A 25 1.51 -1.54 3.69
CA TYR A 25 2.21 -2.16 4.81
C TYR A 25 2.90 -1.10 5.63
N VAL A 26 2.85 -1.28 6.94
CA VAL A 26 3.54 -0.42 7.91
C VAL A 26 4.59 -1.23 8.64
N LEU A 27 5.82 -0.74 8.67
CA LEU A 27 6.91 -1.39 9.38
C LEU A 27 6.65 -1.32 10.88
N ASP A 28 6.73 -2.47 11.54
CA ASP A 28 6.87 -2.53 12.99
C ASP A 28 8.35 -2.30 13.34
N PRO A 29 8.72 -1.17 13.95
CA PRO A 29 10.11 -0.86 14.22
C PRO A 29 10.73 -1.80 15.28
N ALA A 30 9.91 -2.41 16.15
CA ALA A 30 10.41 -3.28 17.22
C ALA A 30 10.89 -4.63 16.67
N VAL A 31 10.21 -5.18 15.67
CA VAL A 31 10.53 -6.49 15.09
C VAL A 31 11.08 -6.43 13.67
N GLN A 32 11.12 -5.24 13.05
CA GLN A 32 11.58 -5.02 11.66
C GLN A 32 10.82 -5.88 10.63
N ILE A 33 9.52 -6.08 10.88
CA ILE A 33 8.61 -6.85 10.02
C ILE A 33 7.45 -5.94 9.61
N TYR A 34 7.01 -6.07 8.36
CA TYR A 34 5.84 -5.38 7.86
C TYR A 34 4.55 -5.99 8.39
N ARG A 35 3.67 -5.14 8.92
CA ARG A 35 2.28 -5.47 9.22
C ARG A 35 1.42 -5.02 8.05
N VAL A 36 0.37 -5.80 7.76
CA VAL A 36 -0.66 -5.41 6.80
C VAL A 36 -1.35 -4.13 7.29
N GLY A 37 -1.45 -3.15 6.41
CA GLY A 37 -2.36 -2.03 6.53
C GLY A 37 -3.67 -2.39 5.83
N ASP A 38 -3.89 -1.80 4.67
CA ASP A 38 -5.12 -1.93 3.89
C ASP A 38 -4.88 -2.60 2.54
N VAL A 39 -5.96 -3.10 1.94
CA VAL A 39 -6.01 -3.57 0.56
C VAL A 39 -7.02 -2.72 -0.19
N HIS A 40 -6.56 -1.99 -1.21
CA HIS A 40 -7.38 -1.12 -2.02
C HIS A 40 -7.64 -1.75 -3.39
N THR A 41 -8.87 -1.54 -3.87
CA THR A 41 -9.31 -1.81 -5.24
C THR A 41 -10.22 -0.65 -5.66
N GLY A 42 -10.12 -0.21 -6.90
CA GLY A 42 -10.88 0.95 -7.40
C GLY A 42 -10.31 2.28 -6.92
N VAL A 43 -10.45 2.64 -5.65
CA VAL A 43 -9.93 3.92 -5.11
C VAL A 43 -8.99 3.66 -3.93
N ILE A 44 -7.82 4.30 -3.98
CA ILE A 44 -6.96 4.46 -2.81
C ILE A 44 -7.36 5.74 -2.11
N GLU A 45 -7.67 5.64 -0.81
CA GLU A 45 -7.80 6.79 0.08
C GLU A 45 -6.99 6.47 1.33
N ALA A 46 -5.85 7.15 1.49
CA ALA A 46 -4.91 6.90 2.57
C ALA A 46 -4.40 8.22 3.14
N VAL A 47 -4.14 8.25 4.45
CA VAL A 47 -3.60 9.43 5.16
C VAL A 47 -2.10 9.34 5.42
N ALA A 48 -1.51 8.15 5.23
CA ALA A 48 -0.10 7.88 5.47
C ALA A 48 0.51 7.20 4.22
N PRO A 49 1.77 7.51 3.86
CA PRO A 49 2.69 8.45 4.52
C PRO A 49 2.28 9.93 4.45
N PHE A 50 1.34 10.26 3.59
CA PHE A 50 0.70 11.57 3.47
C PHE A 50 -0.71 11.38 2.89
N PRO A 51 -1.61 12.38 3.00
CA PRO A 51 -2.94 12.31 2.39
C PRO A 51 -2.85 12.11 0.88
N VAL A 52 -3.49 11.05 0.39
CA VAL A 52 -3.56 10.72 -1.02
C VAL A 52 -4.92 10.10 -1.37
N LYS A 53 -5.45 10.50 -2.52
CA LYS A 53 -6.64 9.93 -3.13
C LYS A 53 -6.38 9.66 -4.60
N ILE A 54 -6.44 8.40 -5.01
CA ILE A 54 -6.14 7.96 -6.38
C ILE A 54 -7.26 7.03 -6.85
N ASP A 55 -7.81 7.29 -8.04
CA ASP A 55 -8.72 6.39 -8.73
C ASP A 55 -7.91 5.46 -9.65
N LEU A 56 -7.86 4.18 -9.32
CA LEU A 56 -7.16 3.11 -10.03
C LEU A 56 -7.93 2.60 -11.26
N THR A 57 -9.15 3.07 -11.48
CA THR A 57 -9.93 2.75 -12.68
C THR A 57 -9.64 3.70 -13.85
N GLN A 58 -8.88 4.76 -13.59
CA GLN A 58 -8.50 5.76 -14.56
C GLN A 58 -7.04 5.54 -15.01
N PRO A 59 -6.73 5.70 -16.32
CA PRO A 59 -5.39 5.52 -16.86
C PRO A 59 -4.39 6.61 -16.49
#